data_AF-A0A069D511-F1
#
_entry.id   AF-A0A069D511-F1
#
_cell.length_a   1.000
_cell.length_b   1.000
_cell.length_c   1.000
_cell.angle_alpha   90.00
_cell.angle_beta   90.00
_cell.angle_gamma   90.00
#
_symmetry.space_group_name_H-M   'P 1'
#
loop_
_entity.id
_entity.type
_entity.pdbx_description
1 polymer ?
#
loop_
_entity_poly.entity_id
_entity_poly.type
_entity_poly.pdbx_seq_one_letter_code
_entity_poly.pdbx_strand_id
1 'polypeptide(L)' 'MIAFIAGQSAPPGKQMGHAGAIISSGSGTAQEKVQALISAGVRVAQEPSEVPLILKEQLSK' A
#
# COMPACT_ATOMS: atom_id res chain seq x y z
N MET A 1 -7.95 -2.83 -11.36
CA MET A 1 -7.04 -3.36 -10.32
C MET A 1 -6.94 -2.32 -9.22
N ILE A 2 -7.04 -2.74 -7.95
CA ILE A 2 -7.01 -1.88 -6.77
C ILE A 2 -5.95 -2.45 -5.82
N ALA A 3 -5.18 -1.58 -5.17
CA ALA A 3 -4.16 -1.98 -4.20
C ALA A 3 -4.27 -1.20 -2.90
N PHE A 4 -3.76 -1.78 -1.81
CA PHE A 4 -3.55 -1.13 -0.53
C PHE A 4 -2.18 -1.54 0.00
N ILE A 5 -1.39 -0.58 0.46
CA ILE A 5 -0.07 -0.83 1.06
C ILE A 5 -0.15 -0.63 2.57
N ALA A 6 -0.10 -1.74 3.31
CA ALA A 6 -0.04 -1.70 4.76
C ALA A 6 1.33 -1.24 5.28
N GLY A 7 1.39 -0.75 6.52
CA GLY A 7 2.63 -0.36 7.17
C GLY A 7 3.13 1.05 6.83
N GLN A 8 2.25 1.95 6.41
CA GLN A 8 2.59 3.36 6.12
C GLN A 8 3.24 4.08 7.31
N SER A 9 2.81 3.73 8.53
CA SER A 9 3.34 4.29 9.78
C SER A 9 4.36 3.37 10.46
N ALA A 10 4.92 2.38 9.74
CA ALA A 10 5.89 1.45 10.32
C ALA A 10 7.21 2.19 10.65
N PRO A 11 7.76 2.03 11.87
CA PRO A 11 9.03 2.64 12.22
C PRO A 11 10.19 1.95 11.49
N PRO A 12 11.23 2.70 11.05
CA PRO A 12 12.41 2.13 10.41
C PRO A 12 13.12 1.10 11.30
N GLY A 13 13.68 0.05 10.70
CA GLY A 13 14.47 -0.96 11.43
C GLY A 13 13.67 -1.87 12.36
N LYS A 14 12.33 -1.78 12.38
CA LYS A 14 11.46 -2.66 13.18
C LYS A 14 10.74 -3.66 12.28
N GLN A 15 10.84 -4.94 12.63
CA GLN A 15 10.04 -6.00 12.03
C GLN A 15 8.60 -5.94 12.54
N MET A 16 7.62 -5.88 11.64
CA MET A 16 6.19 -5.79 11.92
C MET A 16 5.53 -7.18 11.82
N GLY A 17 5.94 -8.11 12.68
CA GLY A 17 5.43 -9.49 12.72
C GLY A 17 5.98 -10.36 11.58
N HIS A 18 5.51 -10.14 10.35
CA HIS A 18 6.00 -10.86 9.16
C HIS A 18 7.51 -10.62 8.95
N ALA A 19 8.27 -11.68 8.64
CA ALA A 19 9.72 -11.60 8.49
C ALA A 19 10.17 -10.57 7.43
N GLY A 20 9.42 -10.45 6.33
CA GLY A 20 9.68 -9.46 5.28
C GLY A 20 9.05 -8.07 5.51
N ALA A 21 8.31 -7.87 6.61
CA ALA A 21 7.65 -6.61 6.92
C ALA A 21 8.57 -5.69 7.74
N ILE A 22 9.68 -5.27 7.14
CA ILE A 22 10.68 -4.38 7.74
C ILE A 22 11.14 -3.35 6.71
N ILE A 23 11.31 -2.10 7.14
CA ILE A 23 11.95 -1.05 6.33
C ILE A 23 13.45 -1.11 6.60
N SER A 24 14.22 -1.53 5.59
CA SER A 24 15.68 -1.69 5.68
C SER A 24 16.38 -0.75 4.71
N SER A 25 17.41 -0.03 5.20
CA SER A 25 18.34 0.75 4.38
C SER A 25 17.71 1.83 3.48
N GLY A 26 16.54 2.36 3.87
CA GLY A 26 15.85 3.42 3.12
C GLY A 26 15.10 2.95 1.87
N SER A 27 15.10 1.65 1.57
CA SER A 27 14.33 1.07 0.47
C SER A 27 13.12 0.28 0.98
N GLY A 28 12.06 0.25 0.18
CA GLY A 28 10.85 -0.53 0.49
C GLY A 28 9.87 0.22 1.38
N THR A 29 9.96 1.55 1.43
CA THR A 29 8.97 2.38 2.12
C THR A 29 7.59 2.17 1.51
N ALA A 30 6.55 2.38 2.31
CA ALA A 30 5.18 2.30 1.80
C ALA A 30 4.95 3.35 0.68
N GLN A 31 5.49 4.56 0.85
CA GLN A 31 5.34 5.66 -0.10
C GLN A 31 5.91 5.32 -1.48
N GLU A 32 7.12 4.75 -1.56
CA GLU A 32 7.71 4.33 -2.83
C GLU A 32 6.83 3.31 -3.57
N LYS A 33 6.27 2.33 -2.85
CA LYS A 33 5.39 1.31 -3.42
C LYS A 33 4.08 1.92 -3.93
N VAL A 34 3.51 2.87 -3.18
CA VAL A 34 2.30 3.61 -3.60
C VAL A 34 2.57 4.39 -4.89
N GLN A 35 3.68 5.12 -4.97
CA GLN A 35 4.04 5.90 -6.17
C GLN A 35 4.27 5.00 -7.39
N ALA A 36 4.95 3.86 -7.22
CA ALA A 36 5.16 2.90 -8.30
C ALA A 36 3.82 2.34 -8.84
N LEU A 37 2.89 1.99 -7.94
CA LEU A 37 1.57 1.48 -8.33
C LEU A 37 0.71 2.54 -9.04
N ILE A 38 0.70 3.78 -8.53
CA ILE A 38 -0.01 4.89 -9.17
C ILE A 38 0.56 5.16 -10.56
N SER A 39 1.89 5.15 -10.71
CA SER A 39 2.56 5.33 -12.01
C SER A 39 2.24 4.22 -13.00
N ALA A 40 1.91 3.02 -12.51
CA ALA A 40 1.44 1.90 -13.33
C ALA A 40 -0.08 1.95 -13.62
N GLY A 41 -0.79 3.00 -13.21
CA GLY A 41 -2.24 3.15 -13.42
C GLY A 41 -3.11 2.39 -12.41
N VAL A 42 -2.54 1.89 -11.32
CA VAL A 42 -3.28 1.21 -10.26
C VAL A 42 -3.86 2.24 -9.30
N ARG A 43 -5.16 2.12 -8.99
CA ARG A 43 -5.78 2.92 -7.93
C ARG A 43 -5.39 2.35 -6.56
N VAL A 44 -4.74 3.17 -5.73
CA VAL A 44 -4.27 2.76 -4.41
C VAL A 44 -5.17 3.39 -3.33
N ALA A 45 -5.72 2.56 -2.45
CA ALA A 45 -6.50 2.99 -1.30
C ALA A 45 -5.58 3.56 -0.20
N GLN A 46 -6.03 4.62 0.48
CA GLN A 46 -5.32 5.22 1.61
C GLN A 46 -5.59 4.47 2.90
N GLU A 47 -6.83 4.01 3.09
CA GLU A 47 -7.25 3.20 4.23
C GLU A 47 -7.74 1.80 3.79
N PRO A 48 -7.58 0.76 4.63
CA PRO A 48 -8.07 -0.59 4.31
C PRO A 48 -9.58 -0.62 4.02
N SER A 49 -10.34 0.24 4.70
CA SER A 49 -11.79 0.37 4.58
C SER A 49 -12.25 0.92 3.23
N GLU A 50 -11.38 1.63 2.50
CA GLU A 50 -11.72 2.20 1.19
C GLU A 50 -11.68 1.16 0.06
N VAL A 51 -10.93 0.06 0.21
CA VAL A 51 -10.81 -0.99 -0.81
C VAL A 51 -12.17 -1.49 -1.31
N PRO A 52 -13.13 -1.90 -0.45
CA PRO A 52 -14.44 -2.32 -0.91
C PRO A 52 -15.25 -1.19 -1.58
N LEU A 53 -15.09 0.06 -1.13
CA LEU A 53 -15.78 1.22 -1.72
C LEU A 53 -15.29 1.47 -3.15
N ILE A 54 -13.97 1.51 -3.34
CA ILE A 54 -13.34 1.70 -4.65
C ILE A 54 -13.68 0.53 -5.58
N LEU A 55 -13.72 -0.70 -5.05
CA LEU A 55 -14.11 -1.87 -5.84
C LEU A 55 -15.55 -1.75 -6.35
N LYS A 56 -16.47 -1.36 -5.47
CA LYS A 56 -17.87 -1.13 -5.85
C LYS A 56 -18.00 -0.05 -6.94
N GLU A 57 -17.28 1.06 -6.81
CA GLU A 57 -17.22 2.11 -7.84
C GLU A 57 -16.69 1.60 -9.18
N GLN A 58 -15.65 0.76 -9.18
CA GLN A 58 -15.08 0.21 -10.42
C GLN A 58 -16.00 -0.78 -11.11
N LEU A 59 -16.75 -1.59 -10.36
CA LEU A 59 -17.67 -2.59 -10.91
C LEU A 59 -19.00 -2.00 -11.38
N SER A 60 -19.34 -0.79 -10.93
CA SER A 60 -20.58 -0.10 -11.30
C SER A 60 -20.39 0.84 -12.51
N LYS A 61 -19.19 0.86 -13.10
CA LYS A 61 -18.87 1.53 -14.36
C LYS A 61 -18.94 0.52 -15.51
#